data_AF-A0A1C6H033-F1
#
_entry.id   AF-A0A1C6H033-F1
#
_cell.length_a   1.000
_cell.length_b   1.000
_cell.length_c   1.000
_cell.angle_alpha   90.00
_cell.angle_beta   90.00
_cell.angle_gamma   90.00
#
_symmetry.space_group_name_H-M   'P 1'
#
loop_
_entity.id
_entity.type
_entity.pdbx_description
1 polymer ?
#
loop_
_entity_poly.entity_id
_entity_poly.type
_entity_poly.pdbx_seq_one_letter_code
_entity_poly.pdbx_strand_id
1 'polypeptide(L)'
;MQIQNLNALVDTVRHEIIERYRPGEDDPHLKVLQAAHISDDEYFSHMVRDDLNLIIRDIREAHKKDSESAPQTTVADELKENLEAVENFKGSRDEKLVVLYCKQLGINYKNLSDEEFRWLIRILKKSKKMGTPISQRKKR
;
A
#
# COMPACT_ATOMS: atom_id res chain seq x y z
N MET A 1 8.56 -8.38 34.86
CA MET A 1 8.33 -8.13 36.31
C MET A 1 6.84 -7.98 36.67
N GLN A 2 6.04 -7.12 36.04
CA GLN A 2 4.60 -6.99 36.42
C GLN A 2 3.75 -8.22 36.06
N ILE A 3 3.94 -8.81 34.87
CA ILE A 3 3.19 -10.02 34.46
C ILE A 3 3.60 -11.24 35.28
N GLN A 4 4.89 -11.43 35.53
CA GLN A 4 5.38 -12.47 36.44
C GLN A 4 4.76 -12.34 37.85
N ASN A 5 4.63 -11.12 38.38
CA ASN A 5 3.96 -10.90 39.67
C ASN A 5 2.47 -11.26 39.61
N LEU A 6 1.78 -10.95 38.51
CA LEU A 6 0.38 -11.34 38.30
C LEU A 6 0.23 -12.87 38.23
N ASN A 7 1.08 -13.56 37.46
CA ASN A 7 1.09 -15.01 37.36
C ASN A 7 1.36 -15.66 38.73
N ALA A 8 2.31 -15.11 39.51
CA ALA A 8 2.59 -15.58 40.86
C ALA A 8 1.40 -15.41 41.83
N LEU A 9 0.62 -14.34 41.69
CA LEU A 9 -0.62 -14.17 42.47
C LEU A 9 -1.67 -15.22 42.07
N VAL A 10 -1.83 -15.49 40.77
CA VAL A 10 -2.72 -16.55 40.27
C VAL A 10 -2.31 -17.90 40.83
N ASP A 11 -1.00 -18.20 40.85
CA ASP A 11 -0.48 -19.45 41.42
C ASP A 11 -0.74 -19.55 42.93
N THR A 12 -0.57 -18.44 43.66
CA THR A 12 -0.84 -18.39 45.11
C THR A 12 -2.31 -18.68 45.42
N VAL A 13 -3.23 -18.03 44.71
CA VAL A 13 -4.68 -18.25 44.88
C VAL A 13 -5.06 -19.68 44.51
N ARG A 14 -4.51 -20.20 43.40
CA ARG A 14 -4.73 -21.59 42.99
C ARG A 14 -4.26 -22.57 44.07
N HIS A 15 -3.09 -22.32 44.65
CA HIS A 15 -2.54 -23.15 45.71
C HIS A 15 -3.43 -23.17 46.96
N GLU A 16 -3.89 -22.01 47.43
CA GLU A 16 -4.79 -21.92 48.58
C GLU A 16 -6.12 -22.66 48.36
N ILE A 17 -6.68 -22.63 47.15
CA ILE A 17 -7.92 -23.35 46.82
C ILE A 17 -7.70 -24.85 46.87
N ILE A 18 -6.57 -25.34 46.32
CA ILE A 18 -6.23 -26.76 46.33
C ILE A 18 -6.07 -27.27 47.77
N GLU A 19 -5.36 -26.53 48.62
CA GLU A 19 -5.13 -26.91 50.01
C GLU A 19 -6.43 -26.98 50.82
N ARG A 20 -7.30 -25.97 50.69
CA ARG A 20 -8.51 -25.84 51.51
C ARG A 20 -9.65 -26.76 51.07
N TYR A 21 -9.82 -26.94 49.77
CA TYR A 21 -11.04 -27.56 49.23
C TYR A 21 -10.81 -28.91 48.55
N ARG A 22 -9.55 -29.28 48.25
CA ARG A 22 -9.19 -30.52 47.54
C ARG A 22 -10.12 -30.84 46.35
N PRO A 23 -10.34 -29.87 45.45
CA PRO A 23 -11.22 -30.06 44.30
C PRO A 23 -10.66 -31.17 43.39
N GLY A 24 -11.54 -31.81 42.62
CA GLY A 24 -11.13 -32.82 41.64
C GLY A 24 -10.28 -32.22 40.51
N GLU A 25 -9.53 -33.07 39.80
CA GLU A 25 -8.62 -32.64 38.72
C GLU A 25 -9.32 -31.85 37.59
N ASP A 26 -10.61 -32.12 37.36
CA ASP A 26 -11.41 -31.47 36.32
C ASP A 26 -12.18 -30.23 36.79
N ASP A 27 -11.87 -29.69 37.96
CA ASP A 27 -12.54 -28.52 38.51
C ASP A 27 -12.49 -27.31 37.54
N PRO A 28 -13.67 -26.76 37.16
CA PRO A 28 -13.72 -25.65 36.21
C PRO A 28 -12.99 -24.39 36.69
N HIS A 29 -12.98 -24.11 37.99
CA HIS A 29 -12.34 -22.91 38.54
C HIS A 29 -10.82 -23.02 38.49
N LEU A 30 -10.26 -24.20 38.74
CA LEU A 30 -8.83 -24.45 38.56
C LEU A 30 -8.39 -24.31 37.10
N LYS A 31 -9.19 -24.78 36.14
CA LYS A 31 -8.91 -24.60 34.71
C LYS A 31 -8.93 -23.14 34.30
N VAL A 32 -9.84 -22.34 34.84
CA VAL A 32 -9.89 -20.89 34.59
C VAL A 32 -8.64 -20.20 35.14
N LEU A 33 -8.21 -20.53 36.36
CA LEU A 33 -6.98 -19.97 36.94
C LEU A 33 -5.74 -20.34 36.12
N GLN A 34 -5.68 -21.56 35.60
CA GLN A 34 -4.59 -21.96 34.71
C GLN A 34 -4.59 -21.17 33.39
N ALA A 35 -5.77 -20.94 32.81
CA ALA A 35 -5.90 -20.15 31.59
C ALA A 35 -5.64 -18.65 31.80
N ALA A 36 -5.65 -18.17 33.05
CA ALA A 36 -5.36 -16.79 33.40
C ALA A 36 -3.87 -16.44 33.33
N HIS A 37 -2.98 -17.43 33.19
CA HIS A 37 -1.55 -17.17 33.01
C HIS A 37 -1.29 -16.44 31.70
N ILE A 38 -0.56 -15.34 31.79
CA ILE A 38 -0.14 -14.56 30.64
C ILE A 38 1.30 -14.95 30.31
N SER A 39 1.55 -15.30 29.05
CA SER A 39 2.91 -15.51 28.54
C SER A 39 3.62 -14.17 28.41
N ASP A 40 4.73 -14.00 29.14
CA ASP A 40 5.59 -12.81 29.05
C ASP A 40 6.04 -12.56 27.61
N ASP A 41 6.48 -13.62 26.93
CA ASP A 41 7.00 -13.54 25.56
C ASP A 41 5.91 -13.14 24.57
N GLU A 42 4.71 -13.70 24.70
CA GLU A 42 3.57 -13.38 23.83
C GLU A 42 3.11 -11.95 24.05
N TYR A 43 2.91 -11.54 25.30
CA TYR A 43 2.54 -10.17 25.65
C TYR A 43 3.55 -9.15 25.10
N PHE A 44 4.84 -9.38 25.35
CA PHE A 44 5.89 -8.49 24.89
C PHE A 44 6.00 -8.45 23.37
N SER A 45 5.91 -9.61 22.70
CA SER A 45 5.94 -9.69 21.24
C SER A 45 4.77 -8.93 20.62
N HIS A 46 3.57 -9.02 21.19
CA HIS A 46 2.41 -8.28 20.72
C HIS A 46 2.59 -6.77 20.86
N MET A 47 2.97 -6.31 22.06
CA MET A 47 3.22 -4.89 22.30
C MET A 47 4.24 -4.31 21.33
N VAL A 48 5.42 -4.93 21.24
CA VAL A 48 6.51 -4.43 20.38
C VAL A 48 6.10 -4.48 18.91
N ARG A 49 5.40 -5.54 18.48
CA ARG A 49 4.95 -5.66 17.10
C ARG A 49 3.97 -4.55 16.72
N ASP A 50 3.06 -4.20 17.61
CA ASP A 50 2.07 -3.14 17.34
C ASP A 50 2.75 -1.77 17.23
N ASP A 51 3.71 -1.48 18.12
CA ASP A 51 4.54 -0.27 18.03
C ASP A 51 5.38 -0.23 16.75
N LEU A 52 6.04 -1.33 16.40
CA LEU A 52 6.83 -1.43 15.16
C LEU A 52 5.95 -1.23 13.92
N ASN A 53 4.73 -1.78 13.92
CA ASN A 53 3.78 -1.59 12.83
C ASN A 53 3.36 -0.13 12.67
N LEU A 54 3.21 0.62 13.77
CA LEU A 54 2.95 2.06 13.72
C LEU A 54 4.13 2.83 13.14
N ILE A 55 5.34 2.58 13.64
CA ILE A 55 6.57 3.22 13.15
C ILE A 55 6.75 2.96 11.64
N ILE A 56 6.55 1.73 11.18
CA ILE A 56 6.68 1.36 9.76
C ILE A 56 5.65 2.13 8.91
N ARG A 57 4.41 2.31 9.40
CA ARG A 57 3.38 3.07 8.70
C ARG A 57 3.75 4.55 8.61
N ASP A 58 4.21 5.14 9.69
CA ASP A 58 4.61 6.55 9.74
C ASP A 58 5.79 6.83 8.80
N ILE A 59 6.80 5.95 8.78
CA ILE A 59 7.90 6.02 7.82
C ILE A 59 7.35 5.96 6.39
N ARG A 60 6.49 4.98 6.08
CA ARG A 60 5.91 4.86 4.74
C ARG A 60 5.13 6.11 4.33
N GLU A 61 4.39 6.72 5.24
CA GLU A 61 3.61 7.92 4.98
C GLU A 61 4.49 9.15 4.75
N ALA A 62 5.50 9.35 5.61
CA ALA A 62 6.47 10.44 5.47
C ALA A 62 7.24 10.37 4.14
N HIS A 63 7.58 9.16 3.69
CA HIS A 63 8.35 8.93 2.47
C HIS A 63 7.49 8.73 1.21
N LYS A 64 6.16 8.90 1.28
CA LYS A 64 5.24 8.64 0.16
C LYS A 64 5.51 9.50 -1.09
N LYS A 65 6.15 10.66 -0.94
CA LYS A 65 6.46 11.61 -2.03
C LYS A 65 7.93 11.57 -2.46
N ASP A 66 8.75 10.73 -1.85
CA ASP A 66 10.16 10.62 -2.20
C ASP A 66 10.30 10.03 -3.61
N SER A 67 11.28 10.55 -4.36
CA SER A 67 11.53 10.13 -5.74
C SER A 67 11.97 8.67 -5.86
N GLU A 68 12.52 8.10 -4.79
CA GLU A 68 12.95 6.71 -4.69
C GLU A 68 11.87 5.76 -4.14
N SER A 69 10.72 6.30 -3.72
CA SER A 69 9.59 5.49 -3.29
C SER A 69 8.90 4.84 -4.48
N ALA A 70 8.44 3.59 -4.31
CA ALA A 70 7.68 2.91 -5.35
C ALA A 70 6.46 3.77 -5.75
N PRO A 71 6.24 4.00 -7.06
CA PRO A 71 5.10 4.80 -7.54
C PRO A 71 3.79 4.29 -6.94
N GLN A 72 3.00 5.21 -6.35
CA GLN A 72 1.66 4.89 -5.83
C GLN A 72 0.69 4.53 -6.96
N THR A 73 0.95 5.05 -8.16
CA THR A 73 0.26 4.74 -9.40
C THR A 73 0.96 3.60 -10.11
N THR A 74 0.19 2.60 -10.55
CA THR A 74 0.77 1.60 -11.44
C THR A 74 1.03 2.23 -12.80
N VAL A 75 1.93 1.63 -13.60
CA VAL A 75 2.13 2.02 -15.01
C VAL A 75 0.82 1.99 -15.80
N ALA A 76 -0.13 1.13 -15.41
CA ALA A 76 -1.45 1.06 -16.03
C ALA A 76 -2.32 2.28 -15.68
N ASP A 77 -2.26 2.78 -14.45
CA ASP A 77 -3.01 3.96 -14.02
C ASP A 77 -2.50 5.21 -14.75
N GLU A 78 -1.18 5.37 -14.87
CA GLU A 78 -0.57 6.47 -15.62
C GLU A 78 -0.95 6.41 -17.11
N LEU A 79 -0.93 5.21 -17.71
CA LEU A 79 -1.36 5.03 -19.09
C LEU A 79 -2.84 5.39 -19.28
N LYS A 80 -3.70 5.01 -18.33
CA LYS A 80 -5.13 5.33 -18.36
C LYS A 80 -5.35 6.84 -18.28
N GLU A 81 -4.71 7.54 -17.33
CA GLU A 81 -4.81 9.00 -17.20
C GLU A 81 -4.29 9.73 -18.45
N ASN A 82 -3.21 9.20 -19.05
CA ASN A 82 -2.68 9.72 -20.31
C ASN A 82 -3.69 9.59 -21.46
N LEU A 83 -4.37 8.44 -21.56
CA LEU A 83 -5.41 8.23 -22.58
C LEU A 83 -6.64 9.12 -22.37
N GLU A 84 -7.11 9.26 -21.12
CA GLU A 84 -8.25 10.12 -20.79
C GLU A 84 -7.96 11.60 -21.11
N ALA A 85 -6.76 12.08 -20.82
CA ALA A 85 -6.37 13.45 -21.17
C ALA A 85 -6.31 13.69 -22.69
N VAL A 86 -5.90 12.69 -23.46
CA VAL A 86 -5.86 12.74 -24.94
C VAL A 86 -7.27 12.68 -25.53
N GLU A 87 -8.18 11.94 -24.90
CA GLU A 87 -9.59 11.89 -25.30
C GLU A 87 -10.25 13.27 -25.14
N ASN A 88 -10.02 13.91 -23.99
CA ASN A 88 -10.55 15.24 -23.66
C ASN A 88 -9.90 16.39 -24.45
N PHE A 89 -8.70 16.20 -25.01
CA PHE A 89 -8.06 17.20 -25.85
C PHE A 89 -8.88 17.45 -27.13
N LYS A 90 -9.14 18.71 -27.46
CA LYS A 90 -9.80 19.10 -28.71
C LYS A 90 -8.74 19.39 -29.76
N GLY A 91 -8.65 18.55 -30.77
CA GLY A 91 -7.68 18.68 -31.84
C GLY A 91 -7.71 17.51 -32.82
N SER A 92 -6.89 17.59 -33.86
CA SER A 92 -6.73 16.53 -34.83
C SER A 92 -6.05 15.29 -34.21
N ARG A 93 -6.13 14.14 -34.90
CA ARG A 93 -5.47 12.91 -34.46
C ARG A 93 -3.96 13.08 -34.25
N ASP A 94 -3.30 13.87 -35.10
CA ASP A 94 -1.86 14.13 -35.00
C ASP A 94 -1.53 14.95 -33.75
N GLU A 95 -2.36 15.94 -33.42
CA GLU A 95 -2.19 16.78 -32.22
C GLU A 95 -2.43 15.97 -30.95
N LYS A 96 -3.45 15.11 -30.95
CA LYS A 96 -3.72 14.16 -29.86
C LYS A 96 -2.54 13.22 -29.61
N LEU A 97 -1.91 12.72 -30.68
CA LEU A 97 -0.73 11.86 -30.57
C LEU A 97 0.48 12.63 -30.01
N VAL A 98 0.70 13.88 -30.43
CA VAL A 98 1.75 14.72 -29.83
C VAL A 98 1.52 14.89 -28.34
N VAL A 99 0.30 15.22 -27.91
CA VAL A 99 -0.04 15.38 -26.48
C VAL A 99 0.22 14.09 -25.69
N LEU A 100 -0.11 12.92 -26.25
CA LEU A 100 0.19 11.62 -25.64
C LEU A 100 1.70 11.42 -25.44
N TYR A 101 2.50 11.69 -26.49
CA TYR A 101 3.95 11.55 -26.43
C TYR A 101 4.60 12.56 -25.48
N CYS A 102 4.12 13.81 -25.46
CA CYS A 102 4.55 14.81 -24.49
C CYS A 102 4.32 14.34 -23.06
N LYS A 103 3.12 13.81 -22.75
CA LYS A 103 2.83 13.24 -21.43
C LYS A 103 3.74 12.07 -21.07
N GLN A 104 3.95 11.10 -21.97
CA GLN A 104 4.85 9.97 -21.74
C GLN A 104 6.31 10.40 -21.49
N LEU A 105 6.74 11.50 -22.12
CA LEU A 105 8.10 12.03 -21.97
C LEU A 105 8.23 13.05 -20.83
N GLY A 106 7.17 13.31 -20.06
CA GLY A 106 7.17 14.32 -19.00
C GLY A 106 7.25 15.78 -19.50
N ILE A 107 6.93 16.02 -20.77
CA ILE A 107 6.92 17.35 -21.39
C ILE A 107 5.53 17.97 -21.21
N ASN A 108 5.44 19.13 -20.56
CA ASN A 108 4.22 19.90 -20.53
C ASN A 108 3.98 20.57 -21.90
N TYR A 109 3.03 20.05 -22.68
CA TYR A 109 2.75 20.56 -24.03
C TYR A 109 2.35 22.04 -24.06
N LYS A 110 1.82 22.60 -22.96
CA LYS A 110 1.48 24.03 -22.87
C LYS A 110 2.70 24.94 -22.87
N ASN A 111 3.88 24.39 -22.59
CA ASN A 111 5.14 25.13 -22.62
C ASN A 111 5.77 25.15 -24.02
N LEU A 112 5.23 24.39 -24.98
CA LEU A 112 5.69 24.40 -26.36
C LEU A 112 5.08 25.60 -27.08
N SER A 113 5.91 26.33 -27.82
CA SER A 113 5.44 27.29 -28.82
C SER A 113 4.75 26.58 -29.99
N ASP A 114 3.93 27.32 -30.74
CA ASP A 114 3.26 26.78 -31.95
C ASP A 114 4.25 26.24 -32.99
N GLU A 115 5.47 26.78 -33.04
CA GLU A 115 6.52 26.31 -33.94
C GLU A 115 7.10 24.98 -33.46
N GLU A 116 7.46 24.87 -32.17
CA GLU A 116 7.96 23.62 -31.58
C GLU A 116 6.92 22.51 -31.69
N PHE A 117 5.65 22.83 -31.42
CA PHE A 117 4.55 21.88 -31.53
C PHE A 117 4.39 21.36 -32.98
N ARG A 118 4.43 22.25 -33.97
CA ARG A 118 4.39 21.87 -35.40
C ARG A 118 5.61 21.04 -35.82
N TRP A 119 6.80 21.38 -35.33
CA TRP A 119 8.00 20.59 -35.57
C TRP A 119 7.91 19.20 -34.95
N LEU A 120 7.35 19.09 -33.75
CA LEU A 120 7.14 17.82 -33.08
C LEU A 120 6.18 16.92 -33.87
N ILE A 121 5.09 17.45 -34.42
CA ILE A 121 4.22 16.72 -35.37
C ILE A 121 5.04 16.19 -36.56
N ARG A 122 5.87 17.03 -37.18
CA ARG A 122 6.69 16.64 -38.34
C ARG A 122 7.72 15.56 -37.99
N ILE A 123 8.33 15.65 -36.81
CA ILE A 123 9.29 14.66 -36.32
C ILE A 123 8.59 13.33 -36.07
N LEU A 124 7.46 13.35 -35.35
CA LEU A 124 6.71 12.13 -35.06
C LEU A 124 6.24 11.45 -36.34
N LYS A 125 5.80 12.20 -37.37
CA LYS A 125 5.42 11.64 -38.68
C LYS A 125 6.51 10.82 -39.37
N LYS A 126 7.79 11.04 -39.04
CA LYS A 126 8.91 10.22 -39.55
C LYS A 126 9.01 8.86 -38.87
N SER A 127 8.31 8.66 -37.74
CA SER A 127 8.29 7.40 -37.02
C SER A 127 7.41 6.35 -37.70
N LYS A 128 7.92 5.11 -37.78
CA LYS A 128 7.14 3.93 -38.24
C LYS A 128 5.94 3.62 -37.33
N LYS A 129 5.89 4.17 -36.11
CA LYS A 129 4.83 3.92 -35.11
C LYS A 129 3.63 4.86 -35.21
N MET A 130 3.68 5.91 -36.04
CA MET A 130 2.55 6.86 -36.21
C MET A 130 1.36 6.29 -36.98
N GLY A 131 1.62 5.33 -37.88
CA GLY A 131 0.63 4.82 -38.82
C GLY A 131 -0.20 3.64 -38.34
N THR A 132 0.17 2.98 -37.23
CA THR A 132 -0.54 1.80 -36.76
C THR A 132 -1.86 2.22 -36.12
N PRO A 133 -3.03 1.82 -36.67
CA PRO A 133 -4.28 2.01 -35.97
C PRO A 133 -4.18 1.28 -34.63
N ILE A 134 -4.47 1.96 -33.53
CA ILE A 134 -4.81 1.27 -32.28
C ILE A 134 -6.05 0.45 -32.64
N SER A 135 -5.84 -0.84 -32.92
CA SER A 135 -6.90 -1.79 -33.22
C SER A 135 -7.87 -1.76 -32.04
N GLN A 136 -9.00 -1.06 -32.20
CA GLN A 136 -10.14 -1.23 -31.34
C GLN A 136 -10.58 -2.68 -31.52
N ARG A 137 -10.05 -3.54 -30.65
CA ARG A 137 -10.42 -4.95 -30.57
C ARG A 137 -11.93 -4.96 -30.38
N LYS A 138 -12.66 -5.45 -31.39
CA LYS A 138 -14.13 -5.56 -31.38
C LYS A 138 -14.54 -6.13 -30.02
N LYS A 139 -15.26 -5.32 -29.23
CA LYS A 139 -16.04 -5.83 -28.10
C LYS A 139 -16.97 -6.91 -28.68
N ARG A 140 -16.71 -8.16 -28.33
CA ARG A 140 -17.67 -9.25 -28.45
C ARG A 140 -18.46 -9.31 -27.15
#